data_AF-A0A6J2TH46-F1
#
_entry.id   AF-A0A6J2TH46-F1
#
_cell.length_a   1.000
_cell.length_b   1.000
_cell.length_c   1.000
_cell.angle_alpha   90.00
_cell.angle_beta   90.00
_cell.angle_gamma   90.00
#
_symmetry.space_group_name_H-M   'P 1'
#
loop_
_entity.id
_entity.type
_entity.pdbx_description
1 polymer ?
#
loop_
_entity_poly.entity_id
_entity_poly.type
_entity_poly.pdbx_seq_one_letter_code
_entity_poly.pdbx_strand_id
1 'polypeptide(L)'
;MRLLLLSTWFIVGIETLAHAQVAFVEEGAVDKQKANLAGRKPLYSPSRCKKYELLYPGDQFDDWICDCAPAALYHPDSDACFPAYRQGPCKSGEMLVLYKDKIIPECVSNPCREDNHFMIQGKCYEFGNNQGHSNPCPLKEYTYVLGVNPKTLMVDCIQLSLQLQTRFGEEDATLVAPPDYHIEVAQKCGRGSRMSIQGRCVATQ
;
A
#
# COMPACT_ATOMS: atom_id res chain seq x y z
N MET A 1 9.67 11.29 -99.81
CA MET A 1 8.44 11.91 -99.28
C MET A 1 8.44 11.71 -97.77
N ARG A 2 8.40 12.80 -96.99
CA ARG A 2 8.39 12.80 -95.52
C ARG A 2 7.17 12.04 -95.00
N LEU A 3 7.30 11.35 -93.87
CA LEU A 3 6.48 11.65 -92.69
C LEU A 3 7.11 11.02 -91.42
N LEU A 4 7.14 11.84 -90.37
CA LEU A 4 7.57 11.53 -89.00
C LEU A 4 6.59 10.56 -88.29
N LEU A 5 6.98 10.09 -87.10
CA LEU A 5 6.21 9.90 -85.84
C LEU A 5 6.84 8.71 -85.08
N LEU A 6 7.69 8.93 -84.06
CA LEU A 6 7.44 9.27 -82.64
C LEU A 6 7.43 8.03 -81.72
N SER A 7 8.20 8.13 -80.62
CA SER A 7 8.05 7.46 -79.32
C SER A 7 8.12 5.92 -79.28
N THR A 8 9.00 5.30 -78.51
CA THR A 8 8.93 5.30 -77.04
C THR A 8 10.25 4.78 -76.45
N TRP A 9 10.85 5.55 -75.55
CA TRP A 9 11.92 5.08 -74.69
C TRP A 9 11.28 4.23 -73.57
N PHE A 10 11.59 2.94 -73.54
CA PHE A 10 11.32 2.10 -72.37
C PHE A 10 12.26 2.55 -71.24
N ILE A 11 11.81 3.47 -70.41
CA ILE A 11 12.43 3.75 -69.12
C ILE A 11 12.08 2.55 -68.23
N VAL A 12 13.04 1.65 -68.03
CA VAL A 12 12.96 0.63 -66.99
C VAL A 12 13.08 1.35 -65.65
N GLY A 13 11.94 1.74 -65.10
CA GLY A 13 11.84 2.23 -63.73
C GLY A 13 12.15 1.09 -62.77
N ILE A 14 13.26 1.21 -62.06
CA ILE A 14 13.54 0.37 -60.89
C ILE A 14 12.50 0.77 -59.84
N GLU A 15 11.46 -0.04 -59.67
CA GLU A 15 10.58 0.07 -58.52
C GLU A 15 11.39 -0.31 -57.27
N THR A 16 11.99 0.69 -56.63
CA THR A 16 12.40 0.55 -55.24
C THR A 16 11.12 0.39 -54.43
N LEU A 17 10.78 -0.86 -54.12
CA LEU A 17 9.82 -1.24 -53.09
C LEU A 17 10.30 -0.65 -51.77
N ALA A 18 9.90 0.60 -51.51
CA ALA A 18 9.96 1.20 -50.20
C ALA A 18 9.02 0.37 -49.32
N HIS A 19 9.57 -0.61 -48.62
CA HIS A 19 8.88 -1.28 -47.54
C HIS A 19 8.62 -0.22 -46.49
N ALA A 20 7.40 0.32 -46.50
CA ALA A 20 6.87 1.03 -45.35
C ALA A 20 6.84 0.02 -44.21
N GLN A 21 7.93 0.00 -43.43
CA GLN A 21 7.89 -0.61 -42.12
C GLN A 21 6.89 0.25 -41.35
N VAL A 22 5.68 -0.26 -41.20
CA VAL A 22 4.73 0.25 -40.22
C VAL A 22 5.38 -0.03 -38.87
N ALA A 23 6.20 0.91 -38.42
CA ALA A 23 6.56 1.00 -37.03
C ALA A 23 5.27 1.37 -36.32
N PHE A 24 4.62 0.36 -35.73
CA PHE A 24 3.68 0.64 -34.67
C PHE A 24 4.47 1.44 -33.63
N VAL A 25 4.10 2.71 -33.46
CA VAL A 25 4.41 3.41 -32.23
C VAL A 25 3.86 2.49 -31.15
N GLU A 26 4.72 1.92 -30.30
CA GLU A 26 4.23 1.34 -29.07
C GLU A 26 3.42 2.45 -28.42
N GLU A 27 2.10 2.31 -28.42
CA GLU A 27 1.20 3.16 -27.66
C GLU A 27 1.82 3.24 -26.28
N GLY A 28 2.33 4.44 -25.94
CA GLY A 28 3.29 4.61 -24.87
C GLY A 28 2.84 3.83 -23.65
N ALA A 29 3.72 2.97 -23.12
CA ALA A 29 3.41 1.97 -22.11
C ALA A 29 2.30 2.45 -21.18
N VAL A 30 1.07 1.99 -21.45
CA VAL A 30 -0.01 2.09 -20.46
C VAL A 30 0.60 1.51 -19.20
N ASP A 31 0.61 2.28 -18.11
CA ASP A 31 1.07 1.79 -16.83
C ASP A 31 0.27 0.53 -16.51
N LYS A 32 0.85 -0.64 -16.82
CA LYS A 32 0.23 -1.95 -16.63
C LYS A 32 -0.11 -2.16 -15.15
N GLN A 33 0.49 -1.38 -14.25
CA GLN A 33 0.21 -1.40 -12.83
C GLN A 33 -1.05 -0.63 -12.42
N LYS A 34 -1.62 0.21 -13.29
CA LYS A 34 -2.82 1.01 -12.99
C LYS A 34 -3.98 0.78 -13.95
N ALA A 35 -3.74 0.14 -15.09
CA ALA A 35 -4.76 -0.15 -16.10
C ALA A 35 -6.01 -0.87 -15.53
N ASN A 36 -5.84 -1.70 -14.50
CA ASN A 36 -6.90 -2.55 -13.94
C ASN A 36 -7.40 -2.13 -12.55
N LEU A 37 -6.92 -1.00 -12.00
CA LEU A 37 -7.40 -0.55 -10.69
C LEU A 37 -8.85 -0.06 -10.78
N ALA A 38 -9.28 0.58 -11.88
CA ALA A 38 -10.67 0.98 -12.14
C ALA A 38 -11.42 1.61 -10.93
N GLY A 39 -10.70 2.27 -10.01
CA GLY A 39 -11.28 2.82 -8.77
C GLY A 39 -11.60 1.80 -7.66
N ARG A 40 -11.23 0.52 -7.81
CA ARG A 40 -11.30 -0.51 -6.76
C ARG A 40 -10.42 -0.09 -5.58
N LYS A 41 -10.97 -0.19 -4.37
CA LYS A 41 -10.29 0.13 -3.12
C LYS A 41 -10.03 -1.14 -2.31
N PRO A 42 -9.03 -1.14 -1.41
CA PRO A 42 -8.84 -2.23 -0.47
C PRO A 42 -10.10 -2.44 0.39
N LEU A 43 -10.41 -3.71 0.68
CA LEU A 43 -11.60 -4.11 1.43
C LEU A 43 -11.22 -4.90 2.69
N TYR A 44 -11.98 -4.72 3.75
CA TYR A 44 -11.93 -5.62 4.90
C TYR A 44 -12.73 -6.88 4.58
N SER A 45 -12.07 -8.04 4.66
CA SER A 45 -12.69 -9.33 4.38
C SER A 45 -12.10 -10.40 5.31
N PRO A 46 -12.56 -10.46 6.57
CA PRO A 46 -12.00 -11.39 7.58
C PRO A 46 -12.25 -12.86 7.25
N SER A 47 -13.17 -13.16 6.32
CA SER A 47 -13.40 -14.51 5.79
C SER A 47 -12.38 -14.94 4.72
N ARG A 48 -11.66 -13.99 4.11
CA ARG A 48 -10.69 -14.24 3.02
C ARG A 48 -9.25 -13.96 3.40
N CYS A 49 -9.02 -12.95 4.23
CA CYS A 49 -7.67 -12.51 4.62
C CYS A 49 -7.41 -12.77 6.11
N LYS A 50 -6.14 -12.99 6.46
CA LYS A 50 -5.74 -13.24 7.85
C LYS A 50 -5.91 -11.96 8.69
N LYS A 51 -5.73 -12.09 10.01
CA LYS A 51 -5.72 -10.93 10.91
C LYS A 51 -4.65 -9.91 10.47
N TYR A 52 -5.00 -8.63 10.54
CA TYR A 52 -4.16 -7.49 10.12
C TYR A 52 -3.85 -7.45 8.62
N GLU A 53 -4.70 -8.06 7.80
CA GLU A 53 -4.65 -8.00 6.34
C GLU A 53 -5.91 -7.37 5.75
N LEU A 54 -5.75 -6.70 4.62
CA LEU A 54 -6.83 -6.22 3.76
C LEU A 54 -6.79 -6.96 2.42
N LEU A 55 -7.95 -7.04 1.77
CA LEU A 55 -8.08 -7.56 0.42
C LEU A 55 -7.83 -6.43 -0.57
N TYR A 56 -6.65 -6.42 -1.20
CA TYR A 56 -6.24 -5.44 -2.19
C TYR A 56 -6.60 -5.89 -3.62
N PRO A 57 -6.91 -4.95 -4.52
CA PRO A 57 -6.99 -5.22 -5.94
C PRO A 57 -5.67 -5.81 -6.49
N GLY A 58 -5.78 -6.94 -7.16
CA GLY A 58 -4.71 -7.58 -7.91
C GLY A 58 -4.39 -6.83 -9.21
N ASP A 59 -3.45 -7.38 -10.00
CA ASP A 59 -3.01 -6.74 -11.25
C ASP A 59 -3.97 -6.99 -12.42
N GLN A 60 -4.85 -8.00 -12.31
CA GLN A 60 -5.92 -8.29 -13.26
C GLN A 60 -7.26 -7.74 -12.75
N PHE A 61 -8.24 -7.61 -13.66
CA PHE A 61 -9.56 -7.03 -13.37
C PHE A 61 -10.30 -7.70 -12.19
N ASP A 62 -10.30 -9.03 -12.14
CA ASP A 62 -10.98 -9.82 -11.09
C ASP A 62 -10.02 -10.38 -10.03
N ASP A 63 -8.73 -10.03 -10.10
CA ASP A 63 -7.74 -10.51 -9.15
C ASP A 63 -7.79 -9.70 -7.85
N TRP A 64 -7.61 -10.39 -6.74
CA TRP A 64 -7.62 -9.85 -5.39
C TRP A 64 -6.59 -10.59 -4.54
N ILE A 65 -5.78 -9.84 -3.81
CA ILE A 65 -4.68 -10.36 -3.00
C ILE A 65 -4.78 -9.85 -1.57
N CYS A 66 -4.56 -10.74 -0.60
CA CYS A 66 -4.43 -10.33 0.80
C CYS A 66 -3.03 -9.78 1.05
N ASP A 67 -2.95 -8.62 1.69
CA ASP A 67 -1.70 -8.00 2.12
C ASP A 67 -1.92 -7.22 3.41
N CYS A 68 -0.84 -6.81 4.08
CA CYS A 68 -0.93 -6.15 5.37
C CYS A 68 -1.78 -4.88 5.31
N ALA A 69 -2.59 -4.69 6.35
CA ALA A 69 -3.25 -3.42 6.59
C ALA A 69 -2.19 -2.32 6.82
N PRO A 70 -2.50 -1.05 6.55
CA PRO A 70 -1.65 0.07 6.93
C PRO A 70 -1.22 0.03 8.40
N ALA A 71 0.00 0.48 8.68
CA ALA A 71 0.64 0.37 9.98
C ALA A 71 0.85 -1.07 10.52
N ALA A 72 0.55 -2.11 9.74
CA ALA A 72 0.97 -3.48 10.01
C ALA A 72 2.19 -3.90 9.15
N LEU A 73 3.01 -4.76 9.71
CA LEU A 73 4.28 -5.23 9.16
C LEU A 73 4.20 -6.73 8.87
N TYR A 74 4.59 -7.13 7.68
CA TYR A 74 4.73 -8.54 7.31
C TYR A 74 5.98 -9.11 7.97
N HIS A 75 5.81 -10.21 8.70
CA HIS A 75 6.89 -10.97 9.30
C HIS A 75 7.10 -12.28 8.50
N PRO A 76 8.24 -12.42 7.78
CA PRO A 76 8.47 -13.54 6.87
C PRO A 76 8.37 -14.92 7.53
N ASP A 77 8.95 -15.09 8.73
CA ASP A 77 9.07 -16.42 9.35
C ASP A 77 7.71 -16.99 9.79
N SER A 78 6.75 -16.12 10.11
CA SER A 78 5.39 -16.53 10.51
C SER A 78 4.36 -16.42 9.38
N ASP A 79 4.75 -15.89 8.22
CA ASP A 79 3.86 -15.57 7.09
C ASP A 79 2.56 -14.82 7.51
N ALA A 80 2.72 -13.79 8.34
CA ALA A 80 1.61 -13.02 8.91
C ALA A 80 1.96 -11.55 9.10
N CYS A 81 0.93 -10.72 9.20
CA CYS A 81 1.05 -9.29 9.46
C CYS A 81 0.80 -8.99 10.94
N PHE A 82 1.54 -8.03 11.50
CA PHE A 82 1.39 -7.59 12.89
C PHE A 82 1.48 -6.07 12.97
N PRO A 83 0.70 -5.41 13.85
CA PRO A 83 0.82 -3.96 14.00
C PRO A 83 2.23 -3.55 14.41
N ALA A 84 2.77 -2.49 13.82
CA ALA A 84 4.08 -1.95 14.18
C ALA A 84 4.09 -1.48 15.64
N TYR A 85 5.24 -1.57 16.30
CA TYR A 85 5.44 -1.24 17.72
C TYR A 85 4.55 -2.03 18.69
N ARG A 86 4.02 -3.17 18.25
CA ARG A 86 3.39 -4.18 19.11
C ARG A 86 4.29 -5.40 19.27
N GLN A 87 4.00 -6.22 20.26
CA GLN A 87 4.74 -7.46 20.50
C GLN A 87 4.77 -8.36 19.25
N GLY A 88 3.62 -8.59 18.61
CA GLY A 88 3.53 -9.43 17.41
C GLY A 88 4.16 -10.82 17.63
N PRO A 89 5.08 -11.27 16.76
CA PRO A 89 5.78 -12.55 16.89
C PRO A 89 7.01 -12.48 17.81
N CYS A 90 7.34 -11.30 18.34
CA CYS A 90 8.50 -11.10 19.20
C CYS A 90 8.30 -11.68 20.61
N LYS A 91 9.38 -11.80 21.37
CA LYS A 91 9.33 -12.31 22.74
C LYS A 91 8.61 -11.31 23.66
N SER A 92 8.23 -11.78 24.84
CA SER A 92 7.68 -10.90 25.88
C SER A 92 8.69 -9.80 26.23
N GLY A 93 8.23 -8.54 26.22
CA GLY A 93 9.07 -7.36 26.44
C GLY A 93 9.78 -6.84 25.19
N GLU A 94 9.53 -7.42 24.01
CA GLU A 94 9.99 -6.93 22.71
C GLU A 94 8.81 -6.37 21.88
N MET A 95 9.13 -5.60 20.84
CA MET A 95 8.17 -5.05 19.88
C MET A 95 8.74 -5.13 18.46
N LEU A 96 7.84 -5.27 17.48
CA LEU A 96 8.18 -5.38 16.05
C LEU A 96 8.30 -3.98 15.43
N VAL A 97 9.47 -3.66 14.84
CA VAL A 97 9.77 -2.33 14.29
C VAL A 97 10.36 -2.44 12.90
N LEU A 98 9.98 -1.53 11.99
CA LEU A 98 10.61 -1.39 10.68
C LEU A 98 11.32 -0.03 10.53
N TYR A 99 12.62 0.00 10.80
CA TYR A 99 13.45 1.21 10.63
C TYR A 99 13.55 1.66 9.18
N LYS A 100 13.66 2.99 8.96
CA LYS A 100 13.51 3.66 7.65
C LYS A 100 14.30 3.03 6.50
N ASP A 101 15.50 2.56 6.79
CA ASP A 101 16.49 1.96 5.89
C ASP A 101 16.36 0.44 5.74
N LYS A 102 15.40 -0.17 6.43
CA LYS A 102 15.16 -1.62 6.45
C LYS A 102 13.92 -1.99 5.64
N ILE A 103 14.00 -3.19 5.06
CA ILE A 103 12.89 -3.84 4.35
C ILE A 103 12.23 -4.90 5.25
N ILE A 104 13.02 -5.62 6.04
CA ILE A 104 12.56 -6.67 6.96
C ILE A 104 12.42 -6.07 8.37
N PRO A 105 11.28 -6.28 9.07
CA PRO A 105 11.11 -5.78 10.42
C PRO A 105 11.96 -6.56 11.43
N GLU A 106 12.34 -5.90 12.51
CA GLU A 106 13.20 -6.44 13.56
C GLU A 106 12.46 -6.41 14.91
N CYS A 107 12.71 -7.43 15.75
CA CYS A 107 12.26 -7.43 17.14
C CYS A 107 13.26 -6.65 18.00
N VAL A 108 12.78 -5.64 18.70
CA VAL A 108 13.62 -4.79 19.56
C VAL A 108 13.03 -4.74 20.97
N SER A 109 13.87 -4.53 21.98
CA SER A 109 13.41 -4.37 23.36
C SER A 109 12.42 -3.20 23.46
N ASN A 110 11.26 -3.44 24.08
CA ASN A 110 10.32 -2.40 24.45
C ASN A 110 10.73 -1.81 25.81
N PRO A 111 11.17 -0.53 25.87
CA PRO A 111 11.58 0.10 27.12
C PRO A 111 10.49 0.17 28.19
N CYS A 112 9.21 0.15 27.80
CA CYS A 112 8.07 0.15 28.70
C CYS A 112 7.75 -1.24 29.28
N ARG A 113 8.30 -2.32 28.70
CA ARG A 113 8.04 -3.72 29.09
C ARG A 113 6.55 -4.11 29.10
N GLU A 114 5.71 -3.32 28.44
CA GLU A 114 4.27 -3.50 28.34
C GLU A 114 3.87 -3.28 26.89
N ASP A 115 3.13 -4.23 26.30
CA ASP A 115 2.60 -4.05 24.94
C ASP A 115 1.67 -2.84 24.90
N ASN A 116 1.45 -2.29 23.70
CA ASN A 116 0.67 -1.05 23.51
C ASN A 116 1.30 0.23 24.08
N HIS A 117 2.52 0.18 24.63
CA HIS A 117 3.16 1.34 25.22
C HIS A 117 4.43 1.74 24.48
N PHE A 118 4.63 3.05 24.35
CA PHE A 118 5.82 3.63 23.75
C PHE A 118 6.41 4.70 24.65
N MET A 119 7.75 4.74 24.72
CA MET A 119 8.48 5.64 25.60
C MET A 119 8.82 6.96 24.91
N ILE A 120 8.40 8.07 25.52
CA ILE A 120 8.75 9.43 25.11
C ILE A 120 9.37 10.13 26.32
N GLN A 121 10.62 10.59 26.19
CA GLN A 121 11.34 11.31 27.24
C GLN A 121 11.32 10.58 28.61
N GLY A 122 11.45 9.25 28.59
CA GLY A 122 11.48 8.41 29.80
C GLY A 122 10.10 8.09 30.41
N LYS A 123 9.00 8.61 29.85
CA LYS A 123 7.64 8.26 30.26
C LYS A 123 6.98 7.35 29.23
N CYS A 124 6.25 6.35 29.70
CA CYS A 124 5.49 5.43 28.86
C CYS A 124 4.09 5.97 28.61
N TYR A 125 3.68 5.91 27.35
CA TYR A 125 2.39 6.36 26.85
C TYR A 125 1.73 5.24 26.08
N GLU A 126 0.44 5.07 26.29
CA GLU A 126 -0.37 4.07 25.59
C GLU A 126 -0.77 4.57 24.20
N PHE A 127 -0.65 3.73 23.16
CA PHE A 127 -1.16 4.07 21.83
C PHE A 127 -2.70 4.18 21.85
N GLY A 128 -3.23 5.11 21.07
CA GLY A 128 -4.68 5.32 20.95
C GLY A 128 -5.32 6.05 22.14
N ASN A 129 -4.57 6.38 23.18
CA ASN A 129 -5.11 7.02 24.38
C ASN A 129 -5.52 8.49 24.08
N ASN A 130 -6.82 8.75 24.18
CA ASN A 130 -7.42 10.07 23.94
C ASN A 130 -7.57 10.92 25.21
N GLN A 131 -7.16 10.42 26.38
CA GLN A 131 -7.27 11.13 27.64
C GLN A 131 -6.17 12.19 27.74
N GLY A 132 -6.56 13.47 27.75
CA GLY A 132 -5.63 14.59 27.59
C GLY A 132 -4.51 14.77 28.64
N HIS A 133 -4.47 13.98 29.72
CA HIS A 133 -3.37 13.95 30.70
C HIS A 133 -2.37 12.81 30.45
N SER A 134 -2.80 11.76 29.75
CA SER A 134 -2.00 10.57 29.39
C SER A 134 -1.77 10.48 27.87
N ASN A 135 -2.19 11.50 27.12
CA ASN A 135 -1.93 11.67 25.70
C ASN A 135 -0.78 12.68 25.50
N PRO A 136 0.34 12.30 24.86
CA PRO A 136 1.47 13.20 24.65
C PRO A 136 1.25 14.19 23.50
N CYS A 137 0.18 14.07 22.72
CA CYS A 137 -0.04 14.89 21.52
C CYS A 137 -0.58 16.30 21.85
N PRO A 138 -0.04 17.37 21.22
CA PRO A 138 -0.32 18.75 21.61
C PRO A 138 -1.70 19.29 21.17
N LEU A 139 -2.31 18.72 20.12
CA LEU A 139 -3.53 19.24 19.49
C LEU A 139 -4.80 18.56 20.04
N LYS A 140 -5.25 19.02 21.22
CA LYS A 140 -6.45 18.50 21.89
C LYS A 140 -7.75 18.74 21.11
N GLU A 141 -7.81 19.80 20.30
CA GLU A 141 -8.99 20.20 19.52
C GLU A 141 -9.35 19.20 18.40
N TYR A 142 -8.40 18.36 17.98
CA TYR A 142 -8.51 17.52 16.78
C TYR A 142 -8.37 16.01 17.07
N THR A 143 -8.54 15.60 18.34
CA THR A 143 -8.45 14.19 18.79
C THR A 143 -7.24 13.44 18.22
N TYR A 144 -6.06 14.06 18.25
CA TYR A 144 -4.82 13.37 17.93
C TYR A 144 -4.41 12.46 19.08
N VAL A 145 -3.93 11.27 18.77
CA VAL A 145 -3.41 10.30 19.73
C VAL A 145 -2.06 9.79 19.30
N LEU A 146 -1.30 9.28 20.25
CA LEU A 146 -0.10 8.53 19.94
C LEU A 146 -0.48 7.30 19.12
N GLY A 147 0.10 7.17 17.93
CA GLY A 147 -0.17 6.09 16.99
C GLY A 147 1.01 5.81 16.10
N VAL A 148 0.80 5.01 15.06
CA VAL A 148 1.79 4.74 14.03
C VAL A 148 1.35 5.40 12.74
N ASN A 149 2.22 6.20 12.13
CA ASN A 149 1.96 6.78 10.84
C ASN A 149 2.02 5.69 9.75
N PRO A 150 0.93 5.42 9.01
CA PRO A 150 0.85 4.29 8.09
C PRO A 150 1.79 4.39 6.87
N LYS A 151 2.29 5.58 6.56
CA LYS A 151 3.26 5.80 5.47
C LYS A 151 4.70 5.63 5.94
N THR A 152 5.04 6.24 7.07
CA THR A 152 6.42 6.23 7.58
C THR A 152 6.71 5.04 8.48
N LEU A 153 5.68 4.34 8.98
CA LEU A 153 5.78 3.27 9.97
C LEU A 153 6.56 3.67 11.23
N MET A 154 6.49 4.96 11.57
CA MET A 154 7.09 5.53 12.77
C MET A 154 5.99 5.97 13.72
N VAL A 155 6.32 6.01 15.01
CA VAL A 155 5.43 6.57 16.04
C VAL A 155 5.22 8.06 15.78
N ASP A 156 3.98 8.50 15.79
CA ASP A 156 3.57 9.87 15.47
C ASP A 156 2.25 10.22 16.19
N CYS A 157 1.88 11.49 16.17
CA CYS A 157 0.54 11.93 16.54
C CYS A 157 -0.38 11.77 15.34
N ILE A 158 -1.26 10.76 15.37
CA ILE A 158 -2.23 10.48 14.31
C ILE A 158 -3.62 10.94 14.73
N GLN A 159 -4.43 11.36 13.77
CA GLN A 159 -5.81 11.73 14.03
C GLN A 159 -6.63 10.46 14.29
N LEU A 160 -7.38 10.41 15.40
CA LEU A 160 -8.39 9.37 15.57
C LEU A 160 -9.46 9.53 14.49
N SER A 161 -9.59 8.52 13.63
CA SER A 161 -10.76 8.36 12.78
C SER A 161 -11.95 8.06 13.69
N LEU A 162 -12.61 9.11 14.20
CA LEU A 162 -13.91 8.99 14.86
C LEU A 162 -14.90 8.55 13.77
N GLN A 163 -15.08 7.24 13.61
CA GLN A 163 -16.28 6.73 12.98
C GLN A 163 -17.44 7.12 13.89
N LEU A 164 -18.03 8.29 13.64
CA LEU A 164 -19.32 8.64 14.19
C LEU A 164 -20.27 7.57 13.68
N GLN A 165 -20.58 6.57 14.52
CA GLN A 165 -21.69 5.66 14.28
C GLN A 165 -22.95 6.52 14.25
N THR A 166 -23.31 7.01 13.06
CA THR A 166 -24.64 7.54 12.83
C THR A 166 -25.59 6.39 13.16
N ARG A 167 -26.49 6.59 14.13
CA ARG A 167 -27.47 5.62 14.64
C ARG A 167 -28.45 5.05 13.60
N PHE A 168 -28.15 5.15 12.31
CA PHE A 168 -28.94 4.63 11.21
C PHE A 168 -28.05 3.68 10.40
N GLY A 169 -28.16 2.40 10.70
CA GLY A 169 -27.42 1.33 10.03
C GLY A 169 -26.99 0.26 11.01
N GLU A 170 -27.94 -0.57 11.43
CA GLU A 170 -27.67 -1.89 11.99
C GLU A 170 -27.19 -2.79 10.84
N GLU A 171 -26.05 -2.43 10.24
CA GLU A 171 -25.34 -3.29 9.30
C GLU A 171 -24.29 -4.06 10.10
N ASP A 172 -24.33 -5.38 9.92
CA ASP A 172 -23.53 -6.40 10.58
C ASP A 172 -22.16 -5.89 11.06
N ALA A 173 -22.03 -5.67 12.38
CA ALA A 173 -20.81 -5.16 13.01
C ALA A 173 -19.57 -6.03 12.71
N THR A 174 -19.74 -7.22 12.14
CA THR A 174 -18.65 -8.09 11.69
C THR A 174 -18.04 -7.68 10.34
N LEU A 175 -18.71 -6.85 9.54
CA LEU A 175 -18.23 -6.37 8.23
C LEU A 175 -17.59 -4.97 8.29
N VAL A 176 -17.69 -4.28 9.42
CA VAL A 176 -17.01 -3.00 9.64
C VAL A 176 -15.56 -3.27 10.02
N ALA A 177 -14.63 -2.68 9.27
CA ALA A 177 -13.21 -2.79 9.56
C ALA A 177 -12.89 -2.18 10.93
N PRO A 178 -12.09 -2.87 11.77
CA PRO A 178 -11.57 -2.28 12.99
C PRO A 178 -10.80 -0.97 12.68
N PRO A 179 -10.91 0.09 13.51
CA PRO A 179 -10.29 1.39 13.22
C PRO A 179 -8.76 1.35 13.02
N ASP A 180 -8.08 0.35 13.59
CA ASP A 180 -6.64 0.11 13.46
C ASP A 180 -6.24 -0.42 12.07
N TYR A 181 -7.19 -0.70 11.17
CA TYR A 181 -6.90 -1.09 9.79
C TYR A 181 -6.76 0.09 8.84
N HIS A 182 -7.12 1.32 9.23
CA HIS A 182 -6.86 2.56 8.47
C HIS A 182 -7.13 2.46 6.94
N ILE A 183 -8.28 1.89 6.55
CA ILE A 183 -8.60 1.54 5.15
C ILE A 183 -8.54 2.75 4.22
N GLU A 184 -8.91 3.92 4.71
CA GLU A 184 -8.92 5.19 3.98
C GLU A 184 -7.55 5.60 3.42
N VAL A 185 -6.46 5.13 4.04
CA VAL A 185 -5.07 5.40 3.61
C VAL A 185 -4.38 4.15 3.08
N ALA A 186 -5.12 3.05 2.88
CA ALA A 186 -4.56 1.81 2.38
C ALA A 186 -4.10 1.94 0.92
N GLN A 187 -2.83 1.60 0.71
CA GLN A 187 -2.19 1.61 -0.60
C GLN A 187 -1.55 0.25 -0.86
N LYS A 188 -1.81 -0.32 -2.03
CA LYS A 188 -1.11 -1.51 -2.51
C LYS A 188 0.40 -1.23 -2.47
N CYS A 189 1.19 -2.21 -2.02
CA CYS A 189 2.63 -2.03 -1.91
C CYS A 189 3.08 -0.98 -0.89
N GLY A 190 2.28 -0.77 0.17
CA GLY A 190 2.71 0.01 1.32
C GLY A 190 4.02 -0.53 1.92
N ARG A 191 4.78 0.34 2.57
CA ARG A 191 6.01 -0.06 3.25
C ARG A 191 5.69 -1.11 4.32
N GLY A 192 6.54 -2.12 4.47
CA GLY A 192 6.33 -3.23 5.40
C GLY A 192 5.29 -4.26 4.96
N SER A 193 4.65 -4.09 3.80
CA SER A 193 3.70 -5.06 3.25
C SER A 193 4.39 -6.34 2.77
N ARG A 194 3.63 -7.44 2.70
CA ARG A 194 4.08 -8.73 2.18
C ARG A 194 4.59 -8.59 0.76
N MET A 195 3.84 -7.89 -0.10
CA MET A 195 4.25 -7.69 -1.50
C MET A 195 5.54 -6.86 -1.60
N SER A 196 5.72 -5.85 -0.74
CA SER A 196 6.93 -5.04 -0.71
C SER A 196 8.16 -5.86 -0.32
N ILE A 197 8.04 -6.67 0.73
CA ILE A 197 9.15 -7.51 1.22
C ILE A 197 9.49 -8.63 0.23
N GLN A 198 8.49 -9.20 -0.46
CA GLN A 198 8.69 -10.25 -1.46
C GLN A 198 9.17 -9.72 -2.82
N GLY A 199 9.43 -8.42 -2.96
CA GLY A 199 9.87 -7.81 -4.23
C GLY A 199 8.82 -7.87 -5.35
N ARG A 200 7.54 -8.06 -4.99
CA ARG A 200 6.41 -8.11 -5.94
C ARG A 200 5.84 -6.72 -6.25
N CYS A 201 6.36 -5.70 -5.59
CA CYS A 201 6.04 -4.31 -5.85
C CYS A 201 6.98 -3.75 -6.90
N VAL A 202 6.49 -3.47 -8.11
CA VAL A 202 7.29 -2.72 -9.09
C VAL A 202 7.40 -1.29 -8.57
N ALA A 203 8.61 -0.75 -8.57
CA ALA A 203 8.89 0.60 -8.11
C ALA A 203 8.01 1.59 -8.88
N THR A 204 7.19 2.36 -8.17
CA THR A 204 6.60 3.59 -8.69
C THR A 204 7.74 4.49 -9.16
N GLN A 205 7.94 4.56 -10.48
CA GLN A 205 8.69 5.64 -11.12
C GLN A 205 7.85 6.92 -11.11
#